data_AF-A0A542EEB6-F1
#
_entry.id   AF-A0A542EEB6-F1
#
_cell.length_a   1.000
_cell.length_b   1.000
_cell.length_c   1.000
_cell.angle_alpha   90.00
_cell.angle_beta   90.00
_cell.angle_gamma   90.00
#
_symmetry.space_group_name_H-M   'P 1'
#
loop_
_entity.id
_entity.type
_entity.pdbx_description
1 polymer ?
#
loop_
_entity_poly.entity_id
_entity_poly.type
_entity_poly.pdbx_seq_one_letter_code
_entity_poly.pdbx_strand_id
1 'polypeptide(L)'
;MVSDEVPFRPSRHAAFTDEQRWALLLEHDQCLERGAKAAFLRRVGVTPFSIKKWSMWRDAGRLVDPATKEPTTVARHVLKYDERVELERLRRENQRLQQELEQSQSAVELLGKAAALLEGLAKSAGPNQEEPPPRPGMPDWLRDPDTSRLPPIPSRPSAMPE
;
A
#
# COMPACT_ATOMS: atom_id res chain seq x y z
N MET A 1 -36.00 -41.45 -7.15
CA MET A 1 -37.27 -40.79 -7.49
C MET A 1 -37.25 -39.42 -6.85
N VAL A 2 -36.69 -38.42 -7.53
CA VAL A 2 -36.79 -37.02 -7.09
C VAL A 2 -38.10 -36.54 -7.72
N SER A 3 -39.11 -36.26 -6.90
CA SER A 3 -40.42 -35.85 -7.39
C SER A 3 -40.29 -34.60 -8.25
N ASP A 4 -40.77 -34.76 -9.46
CA ASP A 4 -40.46 -34.03 -10.68
C ASP A 4 -41.42 -32.84 -10.88
N GLU A 5 -41.70 -32.09 -9.81
CA GLU A 5 -42.50 -30.86 -9.93
C GLU A 5 -41.59 -29.69 -10.26
N VAL A 6 -41.29 -29.56 -11.55
CA VAL A 6 -40.67 -28.35 -12.12
C VAL A 6 -41.47 -27.15 -11.62
N PRO A 7 -40.85 -26.23 -10.83
CA PRO A 7 -41.59 -25.18 -10.15
C PRO A 7 -42.26 -24.27 -11.18
N PHE A 8 -43.59 -24.28 -11.21
CA PHE A 8 -44.38 -23.43 -12.09
C PHE A 8 -44.60 -22.05 -11.47
N ARG A 9 -44.70 -21.03 -12.32
CA ARG A 9 -44.97 -19.67 -11.85
C ARG A 9 -46.45 -19.50 -11.50
N PRO A 10 -46.84 -19.31 -10.21
CA PRO A 10 -48.25 -19.26 -9.85
C PRO A 10 -48.97 -18.02 -10.41
N SER A 11 -48.26 -16.92 -10.65
CA SER A 11 -48.79 -15.74 -11.34
C SER A 11 -47.70 -14.93 -12.02
N ARG A 12 -48.06 -14.07 -12.99
CA ARG A 12 -47.11 -13.16 -13.67
C ARG A 12 -46.32 -12.24 -12.72
N HIS A 13 -46.88 -11.99 -11.53
CA HIS A 13 -46.32 -11.09 -10.52
C HIS A 13 -45.53 -11.83 -9.44
N ALA A 14 -45.68 -13.15 -9.34
CA ALA A 14 -44.92 -13.94 -8.39
C ALA A 14 -43.43 -13.99 -8.77
N ALA A 15 -42.57 -13.77 -7.78
CA ALA A 15 -41.13 -13.91 -7.92
C ALA A 15 -40.72 -15.34 -7.57
N PHE A 16 -39.84 -15.92 -8.39
CA PHE A 16 -39.18 -17.19 -8.04
C PHE A 16 -38.20 -16.97 -6.89
N THR A 17 -38.11 -17.92 -5.96
CA THR A 17 -37.06 -17.97 -4.94
C THR A 17 -35.70 -18.29 -5.59
N ASP A 18 -34.59 -18.03 -4.90
CA ASP A 18 -33.25 -18.36 -5.44
C ASP A 18 -33.08 -19.88 -5.69
N GLU A 19 -33.72 -20.72 -4.88
CA GLU A 19 -33.70 -22.18 -5.03
C GLU A 19 -34.46 -22.63 -6.27
N GLN A 20 -35.65 -22.05 -6.49
CA GLN A 20 -36.43 -22.30 -7.70
C GLN A 20 -35.69 -21.83 -8.96
N ARG A 21 -35.05 -20.65 -8.91
CA ARG A 21 -34.23 -20.16 -10.04
C ARG A 21 -33.09 -21.11 -10.36
N TRP A 22 -32.42 -21.66 -9.34
CA TRP A 22 -31.35 -22.64 -9.52
C TRP A 22 -31.85 -23.93 -10.17
N ALA A 23 -32.92 -24.52 -9.63
CA ALA A 23 -33.52 -25.73 -10.18
C ALA A 23 -33.95 -25.54 -11.64
N LEU A 24 -34.62 -24.43 -11.95
CA LEU A 24 -35.03 -24.10 -13.32
C LEU A 24 -33.85 -23.88 -14.27
N LEU A 25 -32.74 -23.31 -13.79
CA LEU A 25 -31.53 -23.15 -14.58
C LEU A 25 -30.91 -24.52 -14.91
N LEU A 26 -30.86 -25.43 -13.93
CA LEU A 26 -30.34 -26.77 -14.10
C LEU A 26 -31.16 -27.58 -15.12
N GLU A 27 -32.48 -27.58 -14.99
CA GLU A 27 -33.40 -28.21 -15.95
C GLU A 27 -33.29 -27.62 -17.36
N HIS A 28 -33.14 -26.29 -17.45
CA HIS A 28 -32.89 -25.62 -18.73
C HIS A 28 -31.57 -26.07 -19.37
N ASP A 29 -30.52 -26.28 -18.57
CA ASP A 29 -29.21 -26.71 -19.05
C ASP A 29 -29.22 -28.19 -19.49
N GLN A 30 -30.06 -29.03 -18.89
CA GLN A 30 -30.28 -30.42 -19.28
C GLN A 30 -31.08 -30.59 -20.58
N CYS A 31 -31.76 -29.55 -21.06
CA CYS A 31 -32.51 -29.58 -22.32
C CYS A 31 -31.55 -29.59 -23.53
N LEU A 32 -31.19 -30.78 -24.04
CA LEU A 32 -30.25 -30.94 -25.15
C LEU A 32 -30.90 -31.02 -26.54
N GLU A 33 -32.16 -31.46 -26.62
CA GLU A 33 -32.86 -31.61 -27.90
C GLU A 33 -33.19 -30.27 -28.57
N ARG A 34 -33.27 -30.27 -29.90
CA ARG A 34 -33.60 -29.07 -30.67
C ARG A 34 -35.00 -28.59 -30.32
N GLY A 35 -35.08 -27.41 -29.71
CA GLY A 35 -36.34 -26.77 -29.32
C GLY A 35 -36.83 -27.14 -27.92
N ALA A 36 -36.20 -28.09 -27.22
CA ALA A 36 -36.56 -28.45 -25.84
C ALA A 36 -36.45 -27.27 -24.88
N LYS A 37 -35.39 -26.46 -25.00
CA LYS A 37 -35.24 -25.22 -24.22
C LYS A 37 -36.42 -24.27 -24.42
N ALA A 38 -36.82 -24.02 -25.67
CA ALA A 38 -37.94 -23.12 -25.96
C ALA A 38 -39.29 -23.68 -25.46
N ALA A 39 -39.49 -25.00 -25.53
CA ALA A 39 -40.67 -25.66 -24.97
C ALA A 39 -40.70 -25.57 -23.44
N PHE A 40 -39.57 -25.83 -22.78
CA PHE A 40 -39.39 -25.70 -21.34
C PHE A 40 -39.75 -24.29 -20.84
N LEU A 41 -39.24 -23.25 -21.50
CA LEU A 41 -39.51 -21.86 -21.13
C LEU A 41 -40.99 -21.50 -21.21
N ARG A 42 -41.71 -22.00 -22.23
CA ARG A 42 -43.15 -21.82 -22.35
C ARG A 42 -43.92 -22.56 -21.26
N ARG A 43 -43.53 -23.79 -20.93
CA ARG A 43 -44.14 -24.61 -19.87
C ARG A 43 -44.02 -23.96 -18.49
N VAL A 44 -42.86 -23.41 -18.17
CA VAL A 44 -42.59 -22.79 -16.86
C VAL A 44 -43.06 -21.33 -16.81
N GLY A 45 -43.24 -20.68 -17.96
CA GLY A 45 -43.63 -19.27 -18.05
C GLY A 45 -42.45 -18.31 -17.78
N VAL A 46 -41.25 -18.69 -18.18
CA VAL A 46 -40.00 -17.91 -17.97
C VAL A 46 -39.48 -17.36 -19.28
N THR A 47 -39.18 -16.06 -19.32
CA THR A 47 -38.61 -15.41 -20.50
C THR A 47 -37.13 -15.80 -20.68
N PRO A 48 -36.63 -15.97 -21.93
CA PRO A 48 -35.21 -16.24 -22.20
C PRO A 48 -34.25 -15.24 -21.53
N PHE A 49 -34.65 -13.97 -21.43
CA PHE A 49 -33.88 -12.94 -20.74
C PHE A 49 -33.66 -13.25 -19.25
N SER A 50 -34.67 -13.80 -18.57
CA SER A 50 -34.58 -14.18 -17.16
C SER A 50 -33.58 -15.32 -16.96
N ILE A 51 -33.60 -16.33 -17.81
CA ILE A 51 -32.62 -17.44 -17.77
C ILE A 51 -31.20 -16.93 -18.01
N LYS A 52 -31.00 -16.09 -19.04
CA LYS A 52 -29.69 -15.49 -19.30
C LYS A 52 -29.19 -14.71 -18.08
N LYS A 53 -30.07 -13.91 -17.47
CA LYS A 53 -29.76 -13.15 -16.25
C LYS A 53 -29.41 -14.06 -15.07
N TRP A 54 -30.11 -15.18 -14.90
CA TRP A 54 -29.81 -16.15 -13.83
C TRP A 54 -28.49 -16.90 -14.08
N SER A 55 -28.15 -17.22 -15.33
CA SER A 55 -26.83 -17.75 -15.68
C SER A 55 -25.73 -16.77 -15.28
N MET A 56 -25.86 -15.49 -15.63
CA MET A 56 -24.90 -14.47 -15.21
C MET A 56 -24.80 -14.35 -13.68
N TRP A 57 -25.91 -14.54 -12.96
CA TRP A 57 -25.90 -14.56 -11.50
C TRP A 57 -25.19 -15.79 -10.93
N ARG A 58 -25.33 -16.96 -11.55
CA ARG A 58 -24.56 -18.17 -11.20
C ARG A 58 -23.07 -17.92 -11.42
N ASP A 59 -22.70 -17.44 -12.60
CA ASP A 59 -21.30 -17.23 -12.98
C ASP A 59 -20.62 -16.15 -12.11
N ALA A 60 -21.40 -15.17 -11.63
CA ALA A 60 -20.95 -14.16 -10.67
C ALA A 60 -21.03 -14.61 -9.18
N GLY A 61 -21.38 -15.87 -8.90
CA GLY A 61 -21.50 -16.40 -7.54
C GLY A 61 -22.67 -15.85 -6.71
N ARG A 62 -23.62 -15.16 -7.35
CA ARG A 62 -24.81 -14.58 -6.67
C ARG A 62 -25.94 -15.60 -6.54
N LEU A 63 -26.08 -16.48 -7.53
CA LEU A 63 -27.00 -17.61 -7.47
C LEU A 63 -26.16 -18.85 -7.14
N VAL A 64 -26.35 -19.41 -5.95
CA VAL A 64 -25.54 -20.51 -5.41
C VAL A 64 -26.41 -21.75 -5.29
N ASP A 65 -25.80 -22.90 -5.54
CA ASP A 65 -26.43 -24.21 -5.36
C ASP A 65 -26.99 -24.34 -3.94
N PRO A 66 -28.30 -24.57 -3.77
CA PRO A 66 -28.87 -24.82 -2.46
C PRO A 66 -28.21 -25.99 -1.71
N ALA A 67 -27.64 -26.98 -2.40
CA ALA A 67 -26.92 -28.09 -1.78
C ALA A 67 -25.53 -27.69 -1.25
N THR A 68 -24.92 -26.63 -1.81
CA THR A 68 -23.62 -26.08 -1.35
C THR A 68 -23.80 -24.88 -0.42
N LYS A 69 -25.04 -24.40 -0.23
CA LYS A 69 -25.34 -23.48 0.86
C LYS A 69 -25.19 -24.25 2.16
N GLU A 70 -23.98 -24.21 2.73
CA GLU A 70 -23.82 -24.33 4.17
C GLU A 70 -24.91 -23.49 4.85
N PRO A 71 -25.52 -23.94 5.96
CA PRO A 71 -26.43 -23.15 6.77
C PRO A 71 -25.63 -22.05 7.50
N THR A 72 -24.85 -21.28 6.76
CA THR A 72 -24.11 -20.16 7.27
C THR A 72 -25.02 -18.96 7.22
N THR A 73 -25.20 -18.40 8.39
CA THR A 73 -25.58 -17.03 8.76
C THR A 73 -24.86 -15.90 7.99
N VAL A 74 -24.28 -16.16 6.82
CA VAL A 74 -23.79 -15.11 5.94
C VAL A 74 -24.94 -14.79 4.99
N ALA A 75 -25.86 -13.98 5.52
CA ALA A 75 -26.62 -13.09 4.66
C ALA A 75 -25.65 -12.52 3.63
N ARG A 76 -25.95 -12.70 2.35
CA ARG A 76 -25.30 -11.99 1.25
C ARG A 76 -25.35 -10.51 1.66
N HIS A 77 -24.29 -9.99 2.29
CA HIS A 77 -24.26 -8.65 2.83
C HIS A 77 -24.22 -7.72 1.63
N VAL A 78 -25.40 -7.41 1.09
CA VAL A 78 -25.62 -6.18 0.36
C VAL A 78 -25.26 -5.11 1.37
N LEU A 79 -24.03 -4.62 1.27
CA LEU A 79 -23.52 -3.59 2.16
C LEU A 79 -24.56 -2.48 2.23
N LYS A 80 -25.01 -2.18 3.45
CA LYS A 80 -25.97 -1.10 3.68
C LYS A 80 -25.38 0.19 3.12
N TYR A 81 -26.23 1.14 2.76
CA TYR A 81 -25.79 2.40 2.15
C TYR A 81 -24.66 3.06 2.96
N ASP A 82 -24.78 3.07 4.29
CA ASP A 82 -23.78 3.63 5.20
C ASP A 82 -22.43 2.90 5.13
N GLU A 83 -22.44 1.56 5.08
CA GLU A 83 -21.23 0.74 4.93
C GLU A 83 -20.54 1.00 3.58
N ARG A 84 -21.32 1.28 2.53
CA ARG A 84 -20.76 1.64 1.21
C ARG A 84 -20.11 3.01 1.22
N VAL A 85 -20.75 3.99 1.87
CA VAL A 85 -20.20 5.35 2.03
C VAL A 85 -18.91 5.31 2.85
N GLU A 86 -18.88 4.53 3.92
CA GLU A 86 -17.69 4.37 4.75
C GLU A 86 -16.54 3.69 4.00
N LEU A 87 -16.82 2.66 3.20
CA LEU A 87 -15.81 2.04 2.33
C LEU A 87 -15.24 3.02 1.29
N GLU A 88 -16.08 3.84 0.67
CA GLU A 88 -15.60 4.86 -0.26
C GLU A 88 -14.74 5.92 0.43
N ARG A 89 -15.13 6.34 1.63
CA ARG A 89 -14.33 7.25 2.46
C ARG A 89 -12.97 6.62 2.79
N LEU A 90 -12.96 5.40 3.30
CA LEU A 90 -11.74 4.67 3.66
C LEU A 90 -10.83 4.48 2.45
N ARG A 91 -11.37 4.24 1.25
CA ARG A 91 -10.58 4.16 0.02
C ARG A 91 -9.91 5.47 -0.35
N ARG A 92 -10.62 6.60 -0.21
CA ARG A 92 -10.03 7.93 -0.46
C ARG A 92 -8.93 8.26 0.55
N GLU A 93 -9.15 7.94 1.82
CA GLU A 93 -8.15 8.10 2.87
C GLU A 93 -6.92 7.24 2.58
N ASN A 94 -7.10 5.98 2.17
CA ASN A 94 -6.00 5.10 1.82
C ASN A 94 -5.19 5.62 0.62
N GLN A 95 -5.85 6.09 -0.44
CA GLN A 95 -5.17 6.69 -1.60
C GLN A 95 -4.37 7.93 -1.21
N ARG A 96 -4.92 8.80 -0.37
CA ARG A 96 -4.20 9.98 0.13
C ARG A 96 -2.97 9.58 0.93
N LEU A 97 -3.12 8.63 1.86
CA LEU A 97 -2.00 8.14 2.67
C LEU A 97 -0.92 7.50 1.80
N GLN A 98 -1.29 6.76 0.75
CA GLN A 98 -0.33 6.20 -0.21
C GLN A 98 0.45 7.28 -0.94
N GLN A 99 -0.19 8.37 -1.36
CA GLN A 99 0.49 9.51 -1.99
C GLN A 99 1.45 10.23 -1.02
N GLU A 100 1.05 10.43 0.24
CA GLU A 100 1.92 11.02 1.27
C GLU A 100 3.14 10.13 1.56
N LEU A 101 2.94 8.80 1.53
CA LEU A 101 4.01 7.82 1.70
C LEU A 101 4.98 7.85 0.51
N GLU A 102 4.48 7.90 -0.72
CA GLU A 102 5.29 8.02 -1.93
C GLU A 102 6.12 9.31 -1.95
N GLN A 103 5.52 10.44 -1.56
CA GLN A 103 6.24 11.71 -1.43
C GLN A 103 7.37 11.61 -0.40
N SER A 104 7.09 11.03 0.77
CA SER A 104 8.08 10.84 1.83
C SER A 104 9.23 9.93 1.37
N GLN A 105 8.92 8.85 0.65
CA GLN A 105 9.94 7.96 0.07
C GLN A 105 10.81 8.69 -0.95
N SER A 106 10.20 9.50 -1.83
CA SER A 106 10.97 10.29 -2.80
C SER A 106 11.92 11.29 -2.12
N ALA A 107 11.51 11.89 -1.01
CA ALA A 107 12.35 12.79 -0.22
C ALA A 107 13.55 12.05 0.38
N VAL A 108 13.33 10.85 0.93
CA VAL A 108 14.42 9.99 1.44
C VAL A 108 15.39 9.62 0.33
N GLU A 109 14.90 9.28 -0.86
CA GLU A 109 15.77 8.97 -2.01
C GLU A 109 16.62 10.17 -2.45
N LEU A 110 16.03 11.36 -2.53
CA LEU A 110 16.74 12.59 -2.89
C LEU A 110 17.82 12.92 -1.85
N LEU A 111 17.51 12.78 -0.56
CA LEU A 111 18.47 12.97 0.53
C LEU A 111 19.60 11.94 0.44
N GLY A 112 19.29 10.67 0.15
CA GLY A 112 20.29 9.62 -0.08
C GLY A 112 21.21 9.95 -1.25
N LYS A 113 20.66 10.43 -2.38
CA LYS A 113 21.44 10.86 -3.55
C LYS A 113 22.33 12.07 -3.23
N ALA A 114 21.82 13.05 -2.50
CA ALA A 114 22.60 14.23 -2.08
C ALA A 114 23.76 13.83 -1.15
N ALA A 115 23.50 12.95 -0.17
CA ALA A 115 24.54 12.43 0.71
C ALA A 115 25.63 11.67 -0.06
N ALA A 116 25.25 10.82 -1.02
CA ALA A 116 26.20 10.10 -1.87
C ALA A 116 27.04 11.05 -2.73
N LEU A 117 26.45 12.13 -3.26
CA LEU A 117 27.19 13.16 -4.00
C LEU A 117 28.18 13.89 -3.11
N LEU A 118 27.79 14.28 -1.90
CA LEU A 118 28.69 14.92 -0.93
C LEU A 118 29.84 14.00 -0.55
N GLU A 119 29.58 12.70 -0.35
CA GLU A 119 30.64 11.72 -0.11
C GLU A 119 31.59 11.57 -1.31
N GLY A 120 31.05 11.59 -2.54
CA GLY A 120 31.85 11.58 -3.76
C GLY A 120 32.74 12.80 -3.90
N LEU A 121 32.19 14.00 -3.63
CA LEU A 121 32.96 15.24 -3.61
C LEU A 121 34.04 15.20 -2.53
N ALA A 122 33.71 14.76 -1.31
CA ALA A 122 34.67 14.62 -0.22
C ALA A 122 35.79 13.62 -0.54
N LYS A 123 35.51 12.53 -1.27
CA LYS A 123 36.53 11.59 -1.74
C LYS A 123 37.39 12.15 -2.89
N SER A 124 36.79 12.94 -3.77
CA SER A 124 37.49 13.59 -4.91
C SER A 124 38.34 14.80 -4.46
N ALA A 125 37.90 15.48 -3.41
CA ALA A 125 38.71 16.36 -2.60
C ALA A 125 39.63 15.46 -1.76
N GLY A 126 40.56 14.79 -2.44
CA GLY A 126 41.67 14.12 -1.77
C GLY A 126 42.29 15.09 -0.76
N PRO A 127 42.80 14.60 0.37
CA PRO A 127 43.37 15.48 1.38
C PRO A 127 44.35 16.40 0.66
N ASN A 128 44.02 17.70 0.62
CA ASN A 128 44.96 18.67 0.09
C ASN A 128 46.14 18.56 1.05
N GLN A 129 47.18 17.86 0.62
CA GLN A 129 48.47 17.78 1.29
C GLN A 129 49.15 19.14 1.12
N GLU A 130 48.44 20.22 1.40
CA GLU A 130 49.06 21.43 1.88
C GLU A 130 49.48 21.06 3.29
N GLU A 131 50.72 20.59 3.41
CA GLU A 131 51.40 20.64 4.70
C GLU A 131 51.10 22.01 5.29
N PRO A 132 50.48 22.10 6.49
CA PRO A 132 50.30 23.38 7.14
C PRO A 132 51.66 24.06 7.13
N PRO A 133 51.75 25.36 6.75
CA PRO A 133 53.03 26.03 6.57
C PRO A 133 53.91 25.67 7.77
N PRO A 134 55.16 25.23 7.54
CA PRO A 134 56.01 24.73 8.60
C PRO A 134 55.91 25.73 9.74
N ARG A 135 55.53 25.25 10.94
CA ARG A 135 55.35 26.13 12.11
C ARG A 135 56.53 27.08 12.09
N PRO A 136 56.31 28.41 12.01
CA PRO A 136 57.42 29.34 11.93
C PRO A 136 58.37 28.95 13.04
N GLY A 137 59.59 28.56 12.65
CA GLY A 137 60.60 28.14 13.60
C GLY A 137 60.72 29.22 14.66
N MET A 138 60.99 28.80 15.90
CA MET A 138 61.03 29.73 17.03
C MET A 138 61.83 30.98 16.64
N PRO A 139 61.18 32.18 16.61
CA PRO A 139 61.83 33.36 16.08
C PRO A 139 63.13 33.64 16.82
N ASP A 140 64.11 34.22 16.13
CA ASP A 140 65.46 34.41 16.69
C ASP A 140 65.48 35.23 17.99
N TRP A 141 64.47 36.08 18.23
CA TRP A 141 64.30 36.82 19.48
C TRP A 141 63.72 36.00 20.65
N LEU A 142 63.13 34.83 20.35
CA LEU A 142 62.61 33.87 21.33
C LEU A 142 63.62 32.75 21.61
N ARG A 143 64.71 32.64 20.83
CA ARG A 143 65.87 31.84 21.23
C ARG A 143 66.50 32.52 22.45
N ASP A 144 66.74 31.75 23.51
CA ASP A 144 67.48 32.25 24.66
C ASP A 144 68.79 32.88 24.15
N PRO A 145 69.04 34.18 24.41
CA PRO A 145 70.32 34.76 24.05
C PRO A 145 71.41 33.97 24.77
N ASP A 146 72.56 33.78 24.15
CA ASP A 146 73.71 33.13 24.78
C ASP A 146 74.16 33.96 25.99
N THR A 147 73.56 33.66 27.15
CA THR A 147 73.74 34.39 28.41
C THR A 147 75.11 34.13 29.02
N SER A 148 75.89 33.20 28.45
CA SER A 148 77.28 32.91 28.84
C SER A 148 78.22 34.12 28.71
N ARG A 149 77.82 35.15 27.95
CA ARG A 149 78.61 36.39 27.74
C ARG A 149 78.06 37.62 28.47
N LEU A 150 76.94 37.51 29.20
CA LEU A 150 76.39 38.64 29.93
C LEU A 150 77.18 38.87 31.22
N PRO A 151 77.52 40.14 31.54
CA PRO A 151 78.11 40.46 32.84
C PRO A 151 77.10 40.13 33.95
N PRO A 152 77.57 39.72 35.14
CA PRO A 152 76.68 39.47 36.27
C PRO A 152 75.83 40.70 36.57
N ILE A 153 74.52 40.51 36.72
CA ILE A 153 73.59 41.57 37.06
C ILE A 153 74.01 42.14 38.43
N PRO A 154 74.27 43.45 38.55
CA PRO A 154 74.64 44.03 39.83
C PRO A 154 73.46 43.90 40.80
N SER A 155 73.75 43.47 42.02
CA SER A 155 72.75 43.36 43.09
C SER A 155 72.04 44.69 43.27
N ARG A 156 70.70 44.67 43.21
CA ARG A 156 69.85 45.84 43.51
C ARG A 156 70.25 46.37 44.89
N PRO A 157 70.62 47.65 45.03
CA PRO A 157 71.00 48.19 46.33
C PRO A 157 69.80 48.09 47.27
N SER A 158 70.01 47.42 48.40
CA SER A 158 69.06 47.36 49.50
C SER A 158 68.78 48.79 49.94
N ALA A 159 67.51 49.20 49.95
CA ALA A 159 67.11 50.43 50.61
C ALA A 159 67.58 50.35 52.07
N MET A 160 68.38 51.34 52.48
CA MET A 160 68.77 51.56 53.87
C MET A 160 67.53 52.01 54.66
N PRO A 161 67.32 51.52 55.90
CA PRO A 161 66.35 52.13 56.80
C PRO A 161 66.95 53.41 57.39
N GLU A 162 66.17 54.50 57.43
CA GLU A 162 65.72 55.23 58.63
C GLU A 162 64.66 56.26 58.23
#